data_AF-A0A2V8LC35-F1
#
_entry.id   AF-A0A2V8LC35-F1
#
_cell.length_a   1.000
_cell.length_b   1.000
_cell.length_c   1.000
_cell.angle_alpha   90.00
_cell.angle_beta   90.00
_cell.angle_gamma   90.00
#
_symmetry.space_group_name_H-M   'P 1'
#
loop_
_entity.id
_entity.type
_entity.pdbx_description
1 polymer ?
#
loop_
_entity_poly.entity_id
_entity_poly.type
_entity_poly.pdbx_seq_one_letter_code
_entity_poly.pdbx_strand_id
1 'polypeptide(L)'
;MLIQKHRPRWNIVGAYSFLYPLIGIRSANGNIEFCMTTTPEAVLKECPGFEFHGAFRSRRITGDAFFALMRLLRFVGHVNPSNWRSRIPRHSYIFSFRRLPSKWAGVWASFFKGESTLAMEELILNLVENTGARRRPSKVQEHLDELKRFWRHEVLTLAKVRKATGCGEWPVPQYQRDLVFLSYRAGVTSIEDRVKSPPPSALQIS
;
A
#
# COMPACT_ATOMS: atom_id res chain seq x y z
N MET A 1 17.60 1.04 15.71
CA MET A 1 18.90 1.32 15.04
C MET A 1 19.29 2.77 15.31
N LEU A 2 20.46 2.99 15.92
CA LEU A 2 20.92 4.26 16.53
C LEU A 2 20.91 5.47 15.58
N ILE A 3 21.09 5.24 14.27
CA ILE A 3 21.17 6.29 13.23
C ILE A 3 19.85 7.05 13.04
N GLN A 4 18.69 6.40 13.22
CA GLN A 4 17.39 7.10 13.14
C GLN A 4 17.15 8.01 14.35
N LYS A 5 17.76 7.70 15.51
CA LYS A 5 17.56 8.44 16.77
C LYS A 5 18.52 9.62 16.92
N HIS A 6 19.72 9.54 16.34
CA HIS A 6 20.82 10.50 16.59
C HIS A 6 21.01 11.62 15.55
N ARG A 7 20.16 11.71 14.51
CA ARG A 7 20.15 12.81 13.50
C ARG A 7 21.55 13.44 13.21
N PRO A 8 22.57 12.65 12.81
CA PRO A 8 23.91 13.21 12.62
C PRO A 8 23.93 14.25 11.49
N ARG A 9 24.87 15.21 11.53
CA ARG A 9 24.92 16.40 10.63
C ARG A 9 24.89 16.08 9.12
N TRP A 10 25.27 14.86 8.73
CA TRP A 10 25.28 14.38 7.33
C TRP A 10 24.10 13.45 7.00
N ASN A 11 23.30 13.07 8.00
CA ASN A 11 22.00 12.45 7.78
C ASN A 11 21.05 13.56 7.38
N ILE A 12 20.80 13.68 6.08
CA ILE A 12 19.78 14.60 5.59
C ILE A 12 18.43 14.01 6.02
N VAL A 13 18.00 14.37 7.22
CA VAL A 13 16.64 14.17 7.70
C VAL A 13 15.75 14.97 6.76
N GLY A 14 15.26 14.30 5.72
CA GLY A 14 14.51 14.90 4.61
C GLY A 14 14.98 14.55 3.19
N ALA A 15 16.23 14.09 2.94
CA ALA A 15 16.64 13.78 1.56
C ALA A 15 16.34 12.35 1.12
N TYR A 16 16.17 11.42 2.06
CA TYR A 16 15.72 10.06 1.75
C TYR A 16 14.53 9.69 2.62
N SER A 17 13.41 10.34 2.33
CA SER A 17 12.12 9.78 2.65
C SER A 17 11.85 8.69 1.60
N PHE A 18 12.28 7.45 1.88
CA PHE A 18 11.75 6.28 1.17
C PHE A 18 10.29 6.11 1.60
N LEU A 19 9.43 7.05 1.23
CA LEU A 19 8.04 7.06 1.64
C LEU A 19 7.34 5.99 0.82
N TYR A 20 7.26 4.81 1.40
CA TYR A 20 6.52 3.72 0.83
C TYR A 20 5.04 4.08 0.86
N PRO A 21 4.38 4.21 -0.30
CA PRO A 21 2.98 4.57 -0.32
C PRO A 21 2.15 3.58 0.50
N LEU A 22 1.09 4.10 1.10
CA LEU A 22 -0.01 3.35 1.68
C LEU A 22 -1.21 3.50 0.77
N ILE A 23 -1.99 2.43 0.67
CA ILE A 23 -3.29 2.44 0.01
C ILE A 23 -4.35 2.46 1.09
N GLY A 24 -5.19 3.50 1.09
CA GLY A 24 -6.31 3.65 2.00
C GLY A 24 -7.62 3.24 1.34
N ILE A 25 -8.52 2.60 2.08
CA ILE A 25 -9.92 2.40 1.69
C ILE A 25 -10.83 2.97 2.78
N ARG A 26 -11.92 3.61 2.35
CA ARG A 26 -12.99 4.10 3.24
C ARG A 26 -14.34 3.91 2.58
N SER A 27 -15.34 3.47 3.34
CA SER A 27 -16.75 3.62 2.95
C SER A 27 -17.30 4.92 3.55
N ALA A 28 -17.78 5.83 2.71
CA ALA A 28 -18.31 7.12 3.14
C ALA A 28 -19.49 7.57 2.26
N ASN A 29 -20.62 7.92 2.90
CA ASN A 29 -21.82 8.47 2.23
C ASN A 29 -22.31 7.60 1.05
N GLY A 30 -22.33 6.28 1.23
CA GLY A 30 -22.73 5.33 0.19
C GLY A 30 -21.71 5.18 -0.96
N ASN A 31 -20.54 5.78 -0.85
CA ASN A 31 -19.43 5.65 -1.78
C ASN A 31 -18.29 4.83 -1.17
N ILE A 32 -17.46 4.26 -2.02
CA ILE A 32 -16.17 3.69 -1.63
C ILE A 32 -15.09 4.62 -2.15
N GLU A 33 -14.20 5.01 -1.25
CA GLU A 33 -13.09 5.90 -1.52
C GLU A 33 -11.77 5.15 -1.40
N PHE A 34 -10.90 5.40 -2.36
CA PHE A 34 -9.55 4.85 -2.42
C PHE A 34 -8.56 6.00 -2.31
N CYS A 35 -7.54 5.82 -1.48
CA CYS A 35 -6.48 6.77 -1.25
C CYS A 35 -5.12 6.13 -1.57
N MET A 36 -4.21 6.86 -2.19
CA MET A 36 -2.79 6.55 -2.17
C MET A 36 -2.05 7.73 -1.57
N THR A 37 -1.26 7.49 -0.53
CA THR A 37 -0.54 8.56 0.15
C THR A 37 0.76 8.08 0.76
N THR A 38 1.69 9.01 0.91
CA THR A 38 2.89 8.85 1.71
C THR A 38 2.78 9.48 3.10
N THR A 39 1.68 10.18 3.40
CA THR A 39 1.45 10.92 4.64
C THR A 39 0.06 10.59 5.18
N PRO A 40 -0.18 9.34 5.65
CA PRO A 40 -1.51 8.88 6.07
C PRO A 40 -2.09 9.72 7.21
N GLU A 41 -1.26 10.23 8.12
CA GLU A 41 -1.71 11.06 9.26
C GLU A 41 -2.33 12.38 8.78
N ALA A 42 -1.71 13.00 7.77
CA ALA A 42 -2.24 14.23 7.16
C ALA A 42 -3.56 13.97 6.42
N VAL A 43 -3.68 12.81 5.75
CA VAL A 43 -4.93 12.41 5.11
C VAL A 43 -6.01 12.15 6.16
N LEU A 44 -5.71 11.45 7.26
CA LEU A 44 -6.68 11.16 8.32
C LEU A 44 -7.19 12.43 9.00
N LYS A 45 -6.33 13.46 9.12
CA LYS A 45 -6.74 14.77 9.66
C LYS A 45 -7.81 15.45 8.81
N GLU A 46 -7.64 15.44 7.49
CA GLU A 46 -8.58 16.09 6.56
C GLU A 46 -9.76 15.19 6.19
N CYS A 47 -9.55 13.87 6.20
CA CYS A 47 -10.48 12.84 5.74
C CYS A 47 -10.40 11.61 6.68
N PRO A 48 -11.06 11.65 7.85
CA PRO A 48 -10.98 10.58 8.84
C PRO A 48 -11.70 9.29 8.37
N GLY A 49 -11.26 8.12 8.86
CA GLY A 49 -11.94 6.85 8.59
C GLY A 49 -11.38 6.03 7.41
N PHE A 50 -10.21 6.38 6.89
CA PHE A 50 -9.46 5.49 6.01
C PHE A 50 -8.80 4.37 6.81
N GLU A 51 -9.01 3.12 6.39
CA GLU A 51 -8.14 2.00 6.75
C GLU A 51 -6.97 1.97 5.76
N PHE A 52 -5.74 2.11 6.25
CA PHE A 52 -4.55 2.08 5.41
C PHE A 52 -3.90 0.70 5.37
N HIS A 53 -3.39 0.35 4.20
CA HIS A 53 -2.74 -0.91 3.91
C HIS A 53 -1.35 -0.68 3.31
N GLY A 54 -0.40 -1.49 3.77
CA GLY A 54 0.99 -1.47 3.33
C GLY A 54 1.20 -2.12 1.96
N ALA A 55 2.07 -1.51 1.15
CA ALA A 55 2.81 -2.21 0.10
C ALA A 55 4.22 -2.55 0.62
N PHE A 56 4.89 -3.52 0.02
CA PHE A 56 6.20 -3.96 0.49
C PHE A 56 7.24 -2.84 0.42
N ARG A 57 7.68 -2.44 -0.78
CA ARG A 57 8.73 -1.40 -0.95
C ARG A 57 8.64 -0.61 -2.27
N SER A 58 8.01 -1.13 -3.31
CA SER A 58 8.08 -0.48 -4.62
C SER A 58 7.01 0.60 -4.78
N ARG A 59 7.44 1.88 -4.71
CA ARG A 59 6.58 3.02 -5.04
C ARG A 59 6.04 2.95 -6.46
N ARG A 60 6.86 2.51 -7.43
CA ARG A 60 6.45 2.37 -8.83
C ARG A 60 5.37 1.32 -8.98
N ILE A 61 5.59 0.08 -8.53
CA ILE A 61 4.61 -1.01 -8.67
C ILE A 61 3.31 -0.65 -7.93
N THR A 62 3.41 -0.05 -6.74
CA THR A 62 2.22 0.39 -5.98
C THR A 62 1.45 1.48 -6.69
N GLY A 63 2.14 2.49 -7.24
CA GLY A 63 1.51 3.57 -7.98
C GLY A 63 0.86 3.10 -9.27
N ASP A 64 1.58 2.30 -10.07
CA ASP A 64 1.08 1.72 -11.32
C ASP A 64 -0.20 0.94 -11.06
N ALA A 65 -0.20 0.03 -10.06
CA ALA A 65 -1.36 -0.76 -9.69
C ALA A 65 -2.50 0.07 -9.10
N PHE A 66 -2.21 1.09 -8.27
CA PHE A 66 -3.25 1.97 -7.74
C PHE A 66 -3.99 2.68 -8.87
N PHE A 67 -3.25 3.31 -9.80
CA PHE A 67 -3.90 4.00 -10.92
C PHE A 67 -4.55 3.02 -11.92
N ALA A 68 -3.98 1.82 -12.10
CA ALA A 68 -4.60 0.72 -12.85
C ALA A 68 -5.97 0.39 -12.29
N LEU A 69 -6.04 0.18 -10.96
CA LEU A 69 -7.29 -0.10 -10.27
C LEU A 69 -8.29 1.02 -10.48
N MET A 70 -7.88 2.29 -10.30
CA MET A 70 -8.80 3.42 -10.48
C MET A 70 -9.35 3.46 -11.92
N ARG A 71 -8.54 3.11 -12.92
CA ARG A 71 -9.00 3.00 -14.32
C ARG A 71 -9.95 1.84 -14.55
N LEU A 72 -9.71 0.69 -13.94
CA LEU A 72 -10.59 -0.49 -14.04
C LEU A 72 -11.92 -0.27 -13.32
N LEU A 73 -11.90 0.31 -12.12
CA LEU A 73 -13.10 0.62 -11.34
C LEU A 73 -14.05 1.59 -12.07
N ARG A 74 -13.57 2.39 -13.02
CA ARG A 74 -14.42 3.26 -13.86
C ARG A 74 -15.35 2.50 -14.80
N PHE A 75 -15.08 1.22 -15.07
CA PHE A 75 -16.01 0.37 -15.81
C PHE A 75 -17.12 -0.19 -14.93
N VAL A 76 -16.91 -0.28 -13.61
CA VAL A 76 -17.85 -0.92 -12.68
C VAL A 76 -18.66 0.10 -11.87
N GLY A 77 -18.02 1.21 -11.49
CA GLY A 77 -18.63 2.29 -10.71
C GLY A 77 -18.49 3.64 -11.40
N HIS A 78 -19.20 4.64 -10.89
CA HIS A 78 -19.08 6.00 -11.38
C HIS A 78 -18.16 6.80 -10.47
N VAL A 79 -17.15 7.44 -11.05
CA VAL A 79 -16.29 8.36 -10.29
C VAL A 79 -17.11 9.58 -9.89
N ASN A 80 -17.10 9.91 -8.60
CA ASN A 80 -17.58 11.20 -8.14
C ASN A 80 -16.51 12.25 -8.41
N PRO A 81 -16.86 13.40 -9.01
CA PRO A 81 -15.96 14.53 -9.06
C PRO A 81 -15.60 14.92 -7.62
N SER A 82 -14.30 14.91 -7.33
CA SER A 82 -13.81 15.14 -5.97
C SER A 82 -13.84 16.63 -5.64
N ASN A 83 -14.65 17.02 -4.66
CA ASN A 83 -14.66 18.37 -4.07
C ASN A 83 -13.44 18.61 -3.15
N TRP A 84 -12.60 17.60 -2.95
CA TRP A 84 -11.50 17.61 -1.98
C TRP A 84 -10.17 18.13 -2.53
N ARG A 85 -10.09 18.49 -3.82
CA ARG A 85 -8.82 18.82 -4.49
C ARG A 85 -7.99 19.88 -3.76
N SER A 86 -8.63 20.84 -3.07
CA SER A 86 -7.95 21.88 -2.30
C SER A 86 -7.46 21.44 -0.91
N ARG A 87 -7.95 20.30 -0.38
CA ARG A 87 -7.66 19.81 0.98
C ARG A 87 -6.82 18.54 1.00
N ILE A 88 -6.57 17.91 -0.16
CA ILE A 88 -5.76 16.69 -0.23
C ILE A 88 -4.28 17.06 -0.03
N PRO A 89 -3.58 16.41 0.94
CA PRO A 89 -2.16 16.64 1.14
C PRO A 89 -1.33 16.40 -0.13
N ARG A 90 -0.21 17.11 -0.27
CA ARG A 90 0.70 16.92 -1.40
C ARG A 90 1.10 15.45 -1.56
N HIS A 91 1.23 15.02 -2.81
CA HIS A 91 1.55 13.63 -3.19
C HIS A 91 0.55 12.57 -2.69
N SER A 92 -0.67 12.99 -2.36
CA SER A 92 -1.78 12.09 -2.07
C SER A 92 -2.82 12.13 -3.20
N TYR A 93 -3.48 11.00 -3.43
CA TYR A 93 -4.51 10.85 -4.45
C TYR A 93 -5.73 10.22 -3.81
N ILE A 94 -6.90 10.83 -3.97
CA ILE A 94 -8.17 10.27 -3.47
C ILE A 94 -9.16 10.19 -4.63
N PHE A 95 -9.75 9.02 -4.81
CA PHE A 95 -10.80 8.74 -5.77
C PHE A 95 -12.02 8.21 -5.03
N SER A 96 -13.19 8.76 -5.35
CA SER A 96 -14.47 8.34 -4.80
C SER A 96 -15.30 7.70 -5.89
N PHE A 97 -15.83 6.51 -5.63
CA PHE A 97 -16.69 5.77 -6.55
C PHE A 97 -18.05 5.53 -5.91
N ARG A 98 -19.10 5.95 -6.63
CA ARG A 98 -20.49 5.58 -6.32
C ARG A 98 -20.86 4.32 -7.11
N ARG A 99 -21.91 3.62 -6.63
CA ARG A 99 -22.47 2.41 -7.27
C ARG A 99 -21.51 1.22 -7.34
N LEU A 100 -20.43 1.22 -6.57
CA LEU A 100 -19.70 -0.02 -6.33
C LEU A 100 -20.51 -0.92 -5.38
N PRO A 101 -20.45 -2.24 -5.52
CA PRO A 101 -21.11 -3.15 -4.58
C PRO A 101 -20.67 -2.87 -3.13
N SER A 102 -21.60 -2.85 -2.18
CA SER A 102 -21.33 -2.43 -0.80
C SER A 102 -20.25 -3.26 -0.09
N LYS A 103 -20.16 -4.56 -0.41
CA LYS A 103 -19.13 -5.47 0.10
C LYS A 103 -17.71 -5.17 -0.39
N TRP A 104 -17.56 -4.32 -1.42
CA TRP A 104 -16.27 -4.12 -2.09
C TRP A 104 -15.19 -3.52 -1.20
N ALA A 105 -15.55 -2.66 -0.25
CA ALA A 105 -14.57 -2.11 0.68
C ALA A 105 -13.86 -3.21 1.49
N GLY A 106 -14.63 -4.18 1.98
CA GLY A 106 -14.10 -5.31 2.74
C GLY A 106 -13.24 -6.26 1.90
N VAL A 107 -13.71 -6.67 0.71
CA VAL A 107 -12.93 -7.58 -0.15
C VAL A 107 -11.63 -6.91 -0.63
N TRP A 108 -11.64 -5.60 -0.93
CA TRP A 108 -10.42 -4.87 -1.28
C TRP A 108 -9.47 -4.71 -0.08
N ALA A 109 -10.00 -4.53 1.13
CA ALA A 109 -9.17 -4.51 2.35
C ALA A 109 -8.47 -5.85 2.58
N SER A 110 -9.18 -6.98 2.45
CA SER A 110 -8.60 -8.32 2.51
C SER A 110 -7.60 -8.59 1.38
N PHE A 111 -7.84 -8.03 0.18
CA PHE A 111 -6.86 -8.04 -0.89
C PHE A 111 -5.58 -7.31 -0.44
N PHE A 112 -5.64 -6.05 -0.03
CA PHE A 112 -4.40 -5.35 0.36
C PHE A 112 -3.68 -5.94 1.58
N LYS A 113 -4.36 -6.76 2.41
CA LYS A 113 -3.74 -7.55 3.49
C LYS A 113 -3.03 -8.82 3.00
N GLY A 114 -3.28 -9.26 1.76
CA GLY A 114 -2.76 -10.52 1.23
C GLY A 114 -3.54 -11.75 1.66
N GLU A 115 -4.78 -11.56 2.12
CA GLU A 115 -5.63 -12.62 2.69
C GLU A 115 -6.50 -13.30 1.63
N SER A 116 -6.92 -12.58 0.60
CA SER A 116 -7.85 -13.10 -0.41
C SER A 116 -7.67 -12.43 -1.77
N THR A 117 -7.82 -13.21 -2.85
CA THR A 117 -7.87 -12.74 -4.25
C THR A 117 -9.28 -12.39 -4.72
N LEU A 118 -10.30 -12.57 -3.88
CA LEU A 118 -11.72 -12.40 -4.24
C LEU A 118 -12.01 -11.04 -4.89
N ALA A 119 -11.35 -9.96 -4.44
CA ALA A 119 -11.52 -8.64 -5.04
C ALA A 119 -11.14 -8.61 -6.53
N MET A 120 -10.10 -9.34 -6.93
CA MET A 120 -9.69 -9.46 -8.34
C MET A 120 -10.68 -10.32 -9.14
N GLU A 121 -11.16 -11.41 -8.57
CA GLU A 121 -12.14 -12.30 -9.21
C GLU A 121 -13.46 -11.54 -9.49
N GLU A 122 -13.98 -10.84 -8.48
CA GLU A 122 -15.19 -10.02 -8.63
C GLU A 122 -14.99 -8.88 -9.63
N LEU A 123 -13.82 -8.23 -9.61
CA LEU A 123 -13.49 -7.19 -10.58
C LEU A 123 -13.48 -7.75 -12.02
N ILE A 124 -12.82 -8.88 -12.24
CA ILE A 124 -12.73 -9.51 -13.57
C ILE A 124 -14.13 -9.88 -14.09
N LEU A 125 -14.97 -10.49 -13.25
CA LEU A 125 -16.34 -10.84 -13.64
C LEU A 125 -17.14 -9.61 -14.11
N ASN A 126 -17.08 -8.52 -13.35
CA ASN A 126 -17.75 -7.26 -13.71
C ASN A 126 -17.18 -6.65 -15.01
N LEU A 127 -15.88 -6.79 -15.26
CA LEU A 127 -15.25 -6.30 -16.49
C LEU A 127 -15.66 -7.11 -17.72
N VAL A 128 -15.80 -8.43 -17.59
CA VAL A 128 -16.24 -9.30 -18.69
C VAL A 128 -17.68 -8.98 -19.11
N GLU A 129 -18.54 -8.65 -18.15
CA GLU A 129 -19.93 -8.26 -18.42
C GLU A 129 -20.05 -6.85 -19.01
N ASN A 130 -19.05 -5.98 -18.77
CA ASN A 130 -19.08 -4.59 -19.23
C ASN A 130 -18.70 -4.44 -20.72
N THR A 131 -19.63 -3.95 -21.54
CA THR A 131 -19.38 -3.69 -22.98
C THR A 131 -18.24 -2.72 -23.26
N GLY A 132 -18.05 -1.70 -22.40
CA GLY A 132 -16.96 -0.73 -22.55
C GLY A 132 -15.58 -1.35 -22.31
N ALA A 133 -15.46 -2.21 -21.30
CA ALA A 133 -14.25 -2.96 -21.02
C ALA A 133 -13.95 -3.98 -22.15
N ARG A 134 -14.96 -4.70 -22.63
CA ARG A 134 -14.82 -5.65 -23.76
C ARG A 134 -14.35 -5.00 -25.06
N ARG A 135 -14.64 -3.72 -25.28
CA ARG A 135 -14.13 -2.96 -26.45
C ARG A 135 -12.65 -2.58 -26.33
N ARG A 136 -12.03 -2.74 -25.16
CA ARG A 136 -10.63 -2.34 -24.89
C ARG A 136 -9.85 -3.47 -24.21
N PRO A 137 -9.86 -4.69 -24.77
CA PRO A 137 -9.35 -5.87 -24.08
C PRO A 137 -7.86 -5.75 -23.73
N SER A 138 -7.02 -5.25 -24.65
CA SER A 138 -5.58 -5.08 -24.41
C SER A 138 -5.31 -4.11 -23.26
N LYS A 139 -6.02 -2.97 -23.21
CA LYS A 139 -5.83 -1.98 -22.16
C LYS A 139 -6.31 -2.48 -20.80
N VAL A 140 -7.42 -3.22 -20.78
CA VAL A 140 -7.92 -3.87 -19.56
C VAL A 140 -6.92 -4.90 -19.07
N GLN A 141 -6.36 -5.73 -19.96
CA GLN A 141 -5.37 -6.73 -19.62
C GLN A 141 -4.10 -6.11 -19.05
N GLU A 142 -3.56 -5.05 -19.67
CA GLU A 142 -2.42 -4.31 -19.12
C GLU A 142 -2.64 -3.86 -17.67
N HIS A 143 -3.83 -3.34 -17.36
CA HIS A 143 -4.17 -2.91 -16.00
C HIS A 143 -4.36 -4.07 -15.03
N LEU A 144 -4.90 -5.21 -15.49
CA LEU A 144 -4.97 -6.43 -14.68
C LEU A 144 -3.58 -6.98 -14.39
N ASP A 145 -2.64 -6.87 -15.34
CA ASP A 145 -1.26 -7.30 -15.17
C ASP A 145 -0.51 -6.39 -14.16
N GLU A 146 -0.76 -5.08 -14.17
CA GLU A 146 -0.28 -4.13 -13.15
C GLU A 146 -0.74 -4.57 -11.74
N LEU A 147 -2.03 -4.93 -11.59
CA LEU A 147 -2.58 -5.42 -10.32
C LEU A 147 -2.01 -6.77 -9.90
N LYS A 148 -1.90 -7.72 -10.83
CA LYS A 148 -1.33 -9.05 -10.58
C LYS A 148 0.13 -8.94 -10.15
N ARG A 149 0.90 -8.05 -10.78
CA ARG A 149 2.29 -7.76 -10.41
C ARG A 149 2.36 -7.19 -9.00
N PHE A 150 1.51 -6.23 -8.67
CA PHE A 150 1.44 -5.66 -7.32
C PHE A 150 1.07 -6.70 -6.27
N TRP A 151 0.06 -7.54 -6.52
CA TRP A 151 -0.30 -8.63 -5.62
C TRP A 151 0.90 -9.53 -5.31
N ARG A 152 1.60 -10.00 -6.36
CA ARG A 152 2.72 -10.93 -6.23
C ARG A 152 3.92 -10.31 -5.51
N HIS A 153 4.33 -9.10 -5.92
CA HIS A 153 5.61 -8.53 -5.51
C HIS A 153 5.51 -7.61 -4.31
N GLU A 154 4.34 -7.02 -4.06
CA GLU A 154 4.16 -6.10 -2.94
C GLU A 154 3.29 -6.74 -1.84
N VAL A 155 2.07 -7.17 -2.17
CA VAL A 155 1.13 -7.64 -1.15
C VAL A 155 1.58 -8.97 -0.52
N LEU A 156 1.77 -10.02 -1.32
CA LEU A 156 2.18 -11.34 -0.82
C LEU A 156 3.57 -11.30 -0.19
N THR A 157 4.47 -10.48 -0.74
CA THR A 157 5.82 -10.33 -0.17
C THR A 157 5.75 -9.67 1.20
N LEU A 158 4.96 -8.61 1.37
CA LEU A 158 4.78 -7.98 2.68
C LEU A 158 4.11 -8.94 3.67
N ALA A 159 3.05 -9.66 3.27
CA ALA A 159 2.40 -10.64 4.12
C ALA A 159 3.36 -11.75 4.59
N LYS A 160 4.18 -12.28 3.66
CA LYS A 160 5.23 -13.27 3.97
C LYS A 160 6.26 -12.72 4.95
N VAL A 161 6.78 -11.52 4.68
CA VAL A 161 7.79 -10.86 5.53
C VAL A 161 7.23 -10.62 6.93
N ARG A 162 6.00 -10.11 7.06
CA ARG A 162 5.35 -9.89 8.36
C ARG A 162 5.20 -11.18 9.16
N LYS A 163 4.71 -12.25 8.50
CA LYS A 163 4.52 -13.56 9.12
C LYS A 163 5.85 -14.13 9.61
N ALA A 164 6.89 -14.04 8.80
CA ALA A 164 8.21 -14.59 9.11
C ALA A 164 8.92 -13.85 10.25
N THR A 165 8.68 -12.55 10.42
CA THR A 165 9.35 -11.73 11.46
C THR A 165 8.46 -11.46 12.69
N GLY A 166 7.27 -12.05 12.76
CA GLY A 166 6.31 -11.81 13.84
C GLY A 166 5.77 -10.37 13.92
N CYS A 167 5.79 -9.61 12.82
CA CYS A 167 5.33 -8.21 12.84
C CYS A 167 3.80 -8.12 12.92
N GLY A 168 3.26 -7.94 14.13
CA GLY A 168 1.83 -7.86 14.40
C GLY A 168 1.19 -6.52 14.01
N GLU A 169 1.95 -5.42 13.98
CA GLU A 169 1.44 -4.08 13.65
C GLU A 169 0.88 -4.02 12.21
N TRP A 170 -0.25 -3.34 12.02
CA TRP A 170 -0.89 -3.13 10.72
C TRP A 170 -1.51 -1.74 10.59
N PRO A 171 -1.32 -1.05 9.46
CA PRO A 171 -0.33 -1.35 8.42
C PRO A 171 1.10 -1.28 8.96
N VAL A 172 2.06 -1.98 8.34
CA VAL A 172 3.46 -1.86 8.74
C VAL A 172 3.91 -0.40 8.54
N PRO A 173 4.30 0.32 9.61
CA PRO A 173 4.66 1.72 9.49
C PRO A 173 5.82 1.91 8.52
N GLN A 174 5.80 3.02 7.77
CA GLN A 174 6.78 3.26 6.71
C GLN A 174 8.23 3.19 7.22
N TYR A 175 8.50 3.74 8.41
CA TYR A 175 9.83 3.73 9.03
C TYR A 175 10.29 2.34 9.49
N GLN A 176 9.36 1.39 9.65
CA GLN A 176 9.67 0.01 10.04
C GLN A 176 9.89 -0.90 8.83
N ARG A 177 9.31 -0.61 7.65
CA ARG A 177 9.30 -1.56 6.50
C ARG A 177 10.70 -2.08 6.13
N ASP A 178 11.70 -1.21 6.12
CA ASP A 178 13.08 -1.61 5.85
C ASP A 178 13.65 -2.51 6.94
N LEU A 179 13.37 -2.21 8.21
CA LEU A 179 13.83 -3.03 9.33
C LEU A 179 13.20 -4.43 9.29
N VAL A 180 11.89 -4.51 9.06
CA VAL A 180 11.19 -5.80 8.91
C VAL A 180 11.80 -6.61 7.77
N PHE A 181 12.08 -5.98 6.63
CA PHE A 181 12.70 -6.68 5.51
C PHE A 181 14.14 -7.12 5.79
N LEU A 182 14.95 -6.28 6.43
CA LEU A 182 16.32 -6.63 6.78
C LEU A 182 16.38 -7.79 7.79
N SER A 183 15.44 -7.84 8.74
CA SER A 183 15.28 -8.97 9.66
C SER A 183 14.92 -10.24 8.90
N TYR A 184 13.95 -10.16 7.97
CA TYR A 184 13.59 -11.29 7.11
C TYR A 184 14.77 -11.83 6.28
N ARG A 185 15.57 -10.95 5.67
CA ARG A 185 16.78 -11.36 4.91
C ARG A 185 17.85 -11.99 5.78
N ALA A 186 17.94 -11.59 7.04
CA ALA A 186 18.90 -12.13 8.00
C ALA A 186 18.41 -13.43 8.66
N GLY A 187 17.22 -13.92 8.32
CA GLY A 187 16.63 -15.12 8.95
C GLY A 187 16.16 -14.91 10.39
N VAL A 188 15.98 -13.65 10.81
CA VAL A 188 15.58 -13.32 12.18
C VAL A 188 14.06 -13.37 12.29
N THR A 189 13.55 -14.23 13.19
CA THR A 189 12.12 -14.50 13.38
C THR A 189 11.43 -13.54 14.35
N SER A 190 12.17 -12.75 15.11
CA SER A 190 11.63 -11.68 15.97
C SER A 190 12.39 -10.37 15.79
N ILE A 191 11.66 -9.26 15.57
CA ILE A 191 12.25 -7.91 15.49
C ILE A 191 12.92 -7.52 16.83
N GLU A 192 12.51 -8.13 17.94
CA GLU A 192 13.07 -7.90 19.28
C GLU A 192 14.50 -8.43 19.43
N ASP A 193 14.87 -9.49 18.70
CA ASP A 193 16.20 -10.12 18.81
C ASP A 193 17.34 -9.23 18.29
N ARG A 194 17.04 -8.33 17.33
CA ARG A 194 18.02 -7.37 16.80
C ARG A 194 18.27 -6.17 17.72
N VAL A 195 17.38 -5.90 18.68
CA VAL A 195 17.61 -4.82 19.65
C VAL A 195 18.63 -5.26 20.72
N LYS A 196 18.85 -6.57 20.89
CA LYS A 196 19.78 -7.14 21.88
C LYS A 196 21.19 -7.47 21.38
N SER A 197 21.47 -7.35 20.08
CA SER A 197 22.80 -7.67 19.54
C SER A 197 23.66 -6.39 19.41
N PRO A 198 24.74 -6.22 20.19
CA PRO A 198 25.67 -5.12 19.98
C PRO A 198 26.39 -5.29 18.63
N PRO A 199 26.87 -4.20 18.01
CA PRO A 199 27.69 -4.32 16.81
C PRO A 199 28.95 -5.13 17.13
N PRO A 200 29.46 -5.96 16.20
CA PRO A 200 30.74 -6.62 16.39
C PRO A 200 31.81 -5.55 16.60
N SER A 201 32.50 -5.64 17.73
CA SER A 201 33.63 -4.80 18.10
C SER A 201 34.61 -4.77 16.94
N ALA A 202 34.92 -3.56 16.48
CA ALA A 202 35.98 -3.32 15.53
C ALA A 202 37.28 -3.94 16.05
N LEU A 203 37.93 -4.70 15.17
CA LEU A 203 39.32 -5.13 15.26
C LEU A 203 40.19 -4.10 15.99
N GLN A 204 40.66 -4.44 17.18
CA GLN A 204 41.90 -3.86 17.69
C GLN A 204 43.04 -4.66 17.06
N ILE A 205 43.62 -4.03 16.05
CA ILE A 205 44.95 -4.33 15.54
C ILE A 205 45.94 -3.96 16.66
N SER A 206 46.78 -4.94 16.99
CA SER A 206 48.05 -4.95 17.75
C SER A 206 48.48 -3.67 18.49
#